data_AF-A0A4R6ZA27-F1
#
_entry.id   AF-A0A4R6ZA27-F1
#
_cell.length_a   1.000
_cell.length_b   1.000
_cell.length_c   1.000
_cell.angle_alpha   90.00
_cell.angle_beta   90.00
_cell.angle_gamma   90.00
#
_symmetry.space_group_name_H-M   'P 1'
#
loop_
_entity.id
_entity.type
_entity.pdbx_description
1 polymer ?
#
loop_
_entity_poly.entity_id
_entity_poly.type
_entity_poly.pdbx_seq_one_letter_code
_entity_poly.pdbx_strand_id
1 'polypeptide(L)'
;MTVRLTQWLSAAALLCLGQSAYAQTPCNASASWFTSPSFPSEVAGGGNTDCVFHQFAWQAFIDVVQPAAGGGRVFENWMPEYGVFVPSGTAITPWGQQPSAPCSSNAKALAVNAKKLFLRPRVPKGLGVVDGGSDDQATGDPLYDQQKNVVYYSMWINQTEYNFIANCDFNNTTCITSAPATTALPAGSTELKASWRTFASNPPKDMYTIQGVVGETCQPITMGLVGFHLVTNTPDHPEFIWATFEHNSNAPDCTNPQPTPAGGWSFNNPQCSAANCPPNQKNVNPTQVCRVAPQGGGSTNNTSAMIALNASVQSTLQGLLKAQPDKYANMAIWLNYQMTGNLWTVNGALPPTSKNFAGSIENSNTTLETFAQGPGNNCFHCHTQAQYVNTGVKPPVPMGFRTGAPANFSHLWGFAQQTGGCGNGKGPLPAACPIKNGNTAQTLTDQVKDASTKAGPKTK
;
A
#
# COMPACT_ATOMS: atom_id res chain seq x y z
N MET A 1 -57.69 -48.02 50.81
CA MET A 1 -57.18 -46.63 50.64
C MET A 1 -55.72 -46.66 51.06
N THR A 2 -54.69 -46.41 50.25
CA THR A 2 -54.62 -45.76 48.94
C THR A 2 -53.33 -46.19 48.23
N VAL A 3 -53.51 -46.90 47.10
CA VAL A 3 -52.84 -46.86 45.79
C VAL A 3 -51.38 -46.37 45.64
N ARG A 4 -50.59 -47.20 44.93
CA ARG A 4 -49.26 -46.95 44.33
C ARG A 4 -49.26 -45.79 43.32
N LEU A 5 -48.17 -45.01 43.25
CA LEU A 5 -47.81 -44.25 42.06
C LEU A 5 -46.36 -44.53 41.65
N THR A 6 -46.23 -45.19 40.50
CA THR A 6 -45.05 -45.22 39.62
C THR A 6 -44.80 -43.83 39.04
N GLN A 7 -43.60 -43.28 39.23
CA GLN A 7 -43.13 -42.10 38.49
C GLN A 7 -42.23 -42.53 37.34
N TRP A 8 -42.72 -42.24 36.13
CA TRP A 8 -41.92 -42.08 34.92
C TRP A 8 -41.32 -40.68 34.92
N LEU A 9 -40.02 -40.54 34.68
CA LEU A 9 -39.42 -39.27 34.29
C LEU A 9 -38.37 -39.54 33.21
N SER A 10 -38.68 -38.97 32.04
CA SER A 10 -38.05 -39.11 30.75
C SER A 10 -36.59 -38.65 30.75
N ALA A 11 -35.69 -39.45 30.18
CA ALA A 11 -34.34 -39.04 29.84
C ALA A 11 -34.39 -38.09 28.62
N ALA A 12 -34.16 -36.80 28.85
CA ALA A 12 -33.87 -35.86 27.78
C ALA A 12 -32.40 -36.05 27.35
N ALA A 13 -32.20 -36.71 26.21
CA ALA A 13 -30.90 -36.78 25.56
C ALA A 13 -30.54 -35.37 25.04
N LEU A 14 -29.58 -34.72 25.69
CA LEU A 14 -28.93 -33.52 25.18
C LEU A 14 -28.10 -33.92 23.94
N LEU A 15 -28.66 -33.73 22.75
CA LEU A 15 -27.89 -33.72 21.51
C LEU A 15 -26.98 -32.49 21.52
N CYS A 16 -25.76 -32.66 22.03
CA CYS A 16 -24.67 -31.76 21.68
C CYS A 16 -24.44 -31.87 20.18
N LEU A 17 -25.05 -30.97 19.41
CA LEU A 17 -24.60 -30.65 18.07
C LEU A 17 -23.18 -30.12 18.21
N GLY A 18 -22.21 -31.02 18.04
CA GLY A 18 -20.82 -30.64 17.84
C GLY A 18 -20.78 -29.71 16.64
N GLN A 19 -20.59 -28.42 16.89
CA GLN A 19 -20.05 -27.55 15.88
C GLN A 19 -18.68 -28.10 15.57
N SER A 20 -18.57 -28.81 14.45
CA SER A 20 -17.29 -29.09 13.82
C SER A 20 -16.62 -27.74 13.62
N ALA A 21 -15.71 -27.38 14.52
CA ALA A 21 -14.71 -26.38 14.26
C ALA A 21 -13.95 -26.90 13.04
N TYR A 22 -14.30 -26.39 11.86
CA TYR A 22 -13.43 -26.53 10.70
C TYR A 22 -12.08 -25.97 11.14
N ALA A 23 -11.12 -26.86 11.34
CA ALA A 23 -9.75 -26.48 11.58
C ALA A 23 -9.31 -25.71 10.33
N GLN A 24 -9.37 -24.39 10.42
CA GLN A 24 -8.84 -23.49 9.41
C GLN A 24 -7.38 -23.90 9.18
N THR A 25 -7.00 -24.08 7.91
CA THR A 25 -5.59 -24.28 7.55
C THR A 25 -4.78 -23.16 8.22
N PRO A 26 -3.78 -23.48 9.07
CA PRO A 26 -3.08 -22.45 9.83
C PRO A 26 -2.41 -21.45 8.89
N CYS A 27 -2.82 -20.18 8.93
CA CYS A 27 -2.16 -19.12 8.19
C CYS A 27 -1.02 -18.54 9.03
N ASN A 28 0.16 -19.15 8.89
CA ASN A 28 1.29 -18.87 9.76
C ASN A 28 2.38 -18.05 9.08
N ALA A 29 3.05 -17.19 9.85
CA ALA A 29 4.26 -16.52 9.44
C ALA A 29 5.44 -17.50 9.44
N SER A 30 6.39 -17.30 8.52
CA SER A 30 7.67 -17.99 8.57
C SER A 30 8.69 -17.16 9.34
N ALA A 31 9.45 -17.81 10.23
CA ALA A 31 10.60 -17.17 10.88
C ALA A 31 11.68 -16.74 9.86
N SER A 32 11.72 -17.37 8.67
CA SER A 32 12.65 -16.99 7.61
C SER A 32 12.46 -15.54 7.17
N TRP A 33 11.24 -15.00 7.23
CA TRP A 33 10.95 -13.63 6.84
C TRP A 33 11.76 -12.61 7.64
N PHE A 34 12.04 -12.89 8.91
CA PHE A 34 12.81 -12.00 9.79
C PHE A 34 14.29 -12.38 9.90
N THR A 35 14.62 -13.65 9.68
CA THR A 35 15.98 -14.17 9.86
C THR A 35 16.83 -14.06 8.60
N SER A 36 16.19 -14.20 7.44
CA SER A 36 16.75 -14.01 6.10
C SER A 36 15.65 -13.45 5.18
N PRO A 37 15.26 -12.17 5.36
CA PRO A 37 14.19 -11.57 4.55
C PRO A 37 14.50 -11.66 3.06
N SER A 38 13.47 -11.93 2.26
CA SER A 38 13.59 -11.98 0.82
C SER A 38 12.25 -11.63 0.17
N PHE A 39 12.27 -10.77 -0.83
CA PHE A 39 11.08 -10.43 -1.60
C PHE A 39 10.55 -11.67 -2.36
N PRO A 40 9.27 -12.05 -2.20
CA PRO A 40 8.72 -13.22 -2.88
C PRO A 40 8.51 -12.93 -4.38
N SER A 41 8.88 -13.87 -5.24
CA SER A 41 8.72 -13.73 -6.70
C SER A 41 7.33 -14.10 -7.22
N GLU A 42 6.59 -14.92 -6.47
CA GLU A 42 5.24 -15.38 -6.82
C GLU A 42 4.46 -15.81 -5.56
N VAL A 43 3.13 -15.83 -5.66
CA VAL A 43 2.22 -16.40 -4.66
C VAL A 43 2.39 -17.92 -4.58
N ALA A 44 2.65 -18.42 -3.38
CA ALA A 44 2.90 -19.85 -3.17
C ALA A 44 1.71 -20.71 -3.60
N GLY A 45 2.01 -21.89 -4.19
CA GLY A 45 0.99 -22.87 -4.55
C GLY A 45 -0.03 -22.36 -5.58
N GLY A 46 0.33 -21.38 -6.42
CA GLY A 46 -0.53 -20.84 -7.48
C GLY A 46 -1.74 -20.06 -6.97
N GLY A 47 -1.69 -19.52 -5.75
CA GLY A 47 -2.80 -18.71 -5.22
C GLY A 47 -4.04 -19.53 -4.83
N ASN A 48 -3.89 -20.81 -4.50
CA ASN A 48 -5.02 -21.68 -4.16
C ASN A 48 -5.80 -21.29 -2.88
N THR A 49 -5.28 -20.38 -2.05
CA THR A 49 -5.95 -19.92 -0.82
C THR A 49 -5.72 -18.43 -0.56
N ASP A 50 -6.63 -17.76 0.13
CA ASP A 50 -6.45 -16.36 0.55
C ASP A 50 -5.19 -16.18 1.43
N CYS A 51 -4.86 -17.20 2.23
CA CYS A 51 -3.70 -17.18 3.11
C CYS A 51 -2.38 -16.99 2.36
N VAL A 52 -2.17 -17.65 1.21
CA VAL A 52 -0.89 -17.54 0.50
C VAL A 52 -0.67 -16.16 -0.10
N PHE A 53 -1.74 -15.43 -0.46
CA PHE A 53 -1.66 -14.02 -0.83
C PHE A 53 -1.28 -13.14 0.35
N HIS A 54 -1.88 -13.39 1.52
CA HIS A 54 -1.56 -12.69 2.76
C HIS A 54 -0.12 -12.93 3.21
N GLN A 55 0.37 -14.16 3.10
CA GLN A 55 1.77 -14.52 3.36
C GLN A 55 2.72 -13.84 2.39
N PHE A 56 2.37 -13.83 1.10
CA PHE A 56 3.12 -13.11 0.07
C PHE A 56 3.24 -11.61 0.42
N ALA A 57 2.13 -10.96 0.77
CA ALA A 57 2.11 -9.55 1.15
C ALA A 57 2.94 -9.25 2.41
N TRP A 58 2.80 -10.05 3.46
CA TRP A 58 3.60 -9.88 4.69
C TRP A 58 5.10 -10.12 4.45
N GLN A 59 5.45 -11.14 3.67
CA GLN A 59 6.84 -11.42 3.34
C GLN A 59 7.45 -10.25 2.54
N ALA A 60 6.73 -9.74 1.54
CA ALA A 60 7.14 -8.56 0.78
C ALA A 60 7.29 -7.32 1.68
N PHE A 61 6.34 -7.08 2.59
CA PHE A 61 6.42 -5.98 3.55
C PHE A 61 7.68 -6.09 4.42
N ILE A 62 7.93 -7.26 5.02
CA ILE A 62 9.10 -7.48 5.86
C ILE A 62 10.41 -7.30 5.08
N ASP A 63 10.46 -7.72 3.82
CA ASP A 63 11.63 -7.52 2.97
C ASP A 63 11.90 -6.02 2.70
N VAL A 64 10.88 -5.23 2.33
CA VAL A 64 11.11 -3.81 2.01
C VAL A 64 11.40 -2.96 3.24
N VAL A 65 10.95 -3.40 4.42
CA VAL A 65 11.18 -2.70 5.70
C VAL A 65 12.36 -3.24 6.52
N GLN A 66 13.08 -4.23 5.98
CA GLN A 66 14.30 -4.71 6.62
C GLN A 66 15.39 -3.61 6.60
N PRO A 67 16.39 -3.69 7.51
CA PRO A 67 17.51 -2.75 7.53
C PRO A 67 18.28 -2.77 6.21
N ALA A 68 18.57 -1.59 5.66
CA ALA A 68 19.47 -1.46 4.52
C ALA A 68 20.94 -1.36 4.96
N ALA A 69 21.86 -1.80 4.11
CA ALA A 69 23.31 -1.72 4.37
C ALA A 69 23.81 -0.29 4.64
N GLY A 70 23.15 0.73 4.07
CA GLY A 70 23.47 2.16 4.23
C GLY A 70 22.76 2.87 5.40
N GLY A 71 22.07 2.11 6.26
CA GLY A 71 21.15 2.63 7.28
C GLY A 71 19.74 2.89 6.73
N GLY A 72 18.76 3.06 7.62
CA GLY A 72 17.33 3.13 7.24
C GLY A 72 16.79 1.76 6.81
N ARG A 73 15.67 1.76 6.08
CA ARG A 73 15.06 0.56 5.49
C ARG A 73 15.36 0.43 4.00
N VAL A 74 15.17 -0.78 3.46
CA VAL A 74 15.38 -1.06 2.02
C VAL A 74 14.55 -0.12 1.14
N PHE A 75 13.27 0.08 1.44
CA PHE A 75 12.40 0.95 0.64
C PHE A 75 12.87 2.40 0.58
N GLU A 76 13.63 2.89 1.56
CA GLU A 76 14.14 4.27 1.57
C GLU A 76 15.23 4.50 0.52
N ASN A 77 15.76 3.44 -0.09
CA ASN A 77 16.70 3.51 -1.21
C ASN A 77 16.01 3.38 -2.58
N TRP A 78 14.69 3.25 -2.61
CA TRP A 78 13.92 3.18 -3.85
C TRP A 78 13.70 4.57 -4.43
N MET A 79 13.41 4.65 -5.73
CA MET A 79 13.21 5.93 -6.40
C MET A 79 11.86 6.53 -5.96
N PRO A 80 11.83 7.72 -5.35
CA PRO A 80 10.57 8.39 -5.06
C PRO A 80 9.94 8.94 -6.35
N GLU A 81 8.62 9.14 -6.36
CA GLU A 81 7.87 9.48 -7.57
C GLU A 81 8.37 10.78 -8.23
N TYR A 82 8.73 11.79 -7.43
CA TYR A 82 9.24 13.07 -7.93
C TYR A 82 10.62 12.97 -8.62
N GLY A 83 11.31 11.83 -8.52
CA GLY A 83 12.52 11.56 -9.30
C GLY A 83 12.25 11.13 -10.74
N VAL A 84 11.05 10.64 -11.04
CA VAL A 84 10.66 10.10 -12.37
C VAL A 84 9.61 10.99 -13.04
N PHE A 85 8.67 11.51 -12.26
CA PHE A 85 7.62 12.41 -12.69
C PHE A 85 8.07 13.87 -12.51
N VAL A 86 9.11 14.23 -13.27
CA VAL A 86 9.74 15.55 -13.25
C VAL A 86 9.07 16.54 -14.20
N PRO A 87 9.25 17.86 -14.02
CA PRO A 87 8.72 18.87 -14.92
C PRO A 87 9.13 18.64 -16.39
N SER A 88 8.25 18.99 -17.33
CA SER A 88 8.49 18.82 -18.77
C SER A 88 9.83 19.43 -19.21
N GLY A 89 10.61 18.66 -19.98
CA GLY A 89 11.94 19.06 -20.45
C GLY A 89 13.08 18.87 -19.44
N THR A 90 12.78 18.35 -18.24
CA THR A 90 13.79 17.93 -17.25
C THR A 90 14.07 16.42 -17.41
N ALA A 91 15.33 16.01 -17.30
CA ALA A 91 15.68 14.59 -17.27
C ALA A 91 15.25 13.94 -15.94
N ILE A 92 14.79 12.69 -16.00
CA ILE A 92 14.53 11.91 -14.77
C ILE A 92 15.83 11.72 -13.99
N THR A 93 15.71 11.55 -12.68
CA THR A 93 16.85 11.24 -11.82
C THR A 93 17.33 9.81 -12.10
N PRO A 94 18.63 9.58 -12.35
CA PRO A 94 19.17 8.24 -12.52
C PRO A 94 18.94 7.38 -11.27
N TRP A 95 18.64 6.09 -11.46
CA TRP A 95 18.52 5.14 -10.34
C TRP A 95 19.74 5.18 -9.43
N GLY A 96 19.50 5.09 -8.11
CA GLY A 96 20.55 5.16 -7.09
C GLY A 96 21.08 6.58 -6.81
N GLN A 97 20.60 7.61 -7.51
CA GLN A 97 20.87 9.01 -7.17
C GLN A 97 19.70 9.62 -6.39
N GLN A 98 20.03 10.54 -5.47
CA GLN A 98 19.03 11.31 -4.75
C GLN A 98 18.40 12.34 -5.69
N PRO A 99 17.09 12.29 -5.95
CA PRO A 99 16.44 13.32 -6.74
C PRO A 99 16.50 14.67 -6.01
N SER A 100 16.68 15.74 -6.79
CA SER A 100 16.66 17.09 -6.23
C SER A 100 15.26 17.38 -5.70
N ALA A 101 15.15 17.52 -4.38
CA ALA A 101 13.93 18.06 -3.78
C ALA A 101 13.64 19.44 -4.43
N PRO A 102 12.40 19.72 -4.86
CA PRO A 102 12.02 20.99 -5.47
C PRO A 102 11.89 22.10 -4.40
N CYS A 103 12.95 22.27 -3.62
CA CYS A 103 13.11 23.33 -2.63
C CYS A 103 13.54 24.63 -3.31
N SER A 104 13.10 25.77 -2.76
CA SER A 104 13.73 27.07 -3.06
C SER A 104 15.25 27.03 -2.80
N SER A 105 16.02 27.83 -3.55
CA SER A 105 17.50 27.85 -3.49
C SER A 105 18.05 28.08 -2.08
N ASN A 106 17.38 28.91 -1.27
CA ASN A 106 17.76 29.22 0.10
C ASN A 106 17.55 28.05 1.08
N ALA A 107 16.69 27.08 0.74
CA ALA A 107 16.34 25.95 1.59
C ALA A 107 17.23 24.70 1.38
N LYS A 108 18.02 24.67 0.31
CA LYS A 108 18.87 23.51 -0.03
C LYS A 108 19.90 23.17 1.06
N ALA A 109 20.45 24.16 1.77
CA ALA A 109 21.43 23.93 2.83
C ALA A 109 20.85 23.18 4.05
N LEU A 110 19.55 23.38 4.37
CA LEU A 110 18.85 22.66 5.45
C LEU A 110 18.40 21.26 5.00
N ALA A 111 18.16 21.07 3.70
CA ALA A 111 17.80 19.79 3.10
C ALA A 111 18.99 18.83 3.01
N VAL A 112 20.20 19.32 2.71
CA VAL A 112 21.43 18.53 2.51
C VAL A 112 21.77 17.61 3.71
N ASN A 113 21.38 17.99 4.94
CA ASN A 113 21.70 17.24 6.16
C ASN A 113 20.67 16.18 6.56
N ALA A 114 19.62 15.93 5.78
CA ALA A 114 19.10 14.58 5.86
C ALA A 114 18.88 14.00 4.48
N LYS A 115 18.77 12.69 4.45
CA LYS A 115 18.59 11.89 3.26
C LYS A 115 17.14 12.05 2.72
N LYS A 116 16.64 13.29 2.71
CA LYS A 116 15.23 13.66 2.97
C LYS A 116 14.34 13.37 1.79
N LEU A 117 13.43 12.44 2.04
CA LEU A 117 12.14 12.36 1.37
C LEU A 117 11.49 13.76 1.36
N PHE A 118 11.19 14.26 0.17
CA PHE A 118 10.47 15.50 -0.01
C PHE A 118 8.97 15.20 -0.05
N LEU A 119 8.20 15.82 0.85
CA LEU A 119 6.76 15.69 0.92
C LEU A 119 6.12 17.06 0.69
N ARG A 120 5.18 17.20 -0.26
CA ARG A 120 4.47 18.47 -0.45
C ARG A 120 3.21 18.52 0.45
N PRO A 121 2.87 19.69 1.01
CA PRO A 121 1.52 19.95 1.49
C PRO A 121 0.63 20.36 0.32
N ARG A 122 -0.64 19.91 0.35
CA ARG A 122 -1.71 20.30 -0.58
C ARG A 122 -1.60 21.77 -1.01
N VAL A 123 -1.44 22.01 -2.31
CA VAL A 123 -1.70 23.34 -2.90
C VAL A 123 -3.22 23.51 -2.98
N PRO A 124 -3.82 24.52 -2.32
CA PRO A 124 -5.23 24.81 -2.50
C PRO A 124 -5.49 25.06 -4.00
N LYS A 125 -6.48 24.37 -4.58
CA LYS A 125 -6.93 24.64 -5.96
C LYS A 125 -7.44 26.07 -6.06
N GLY A 126 -6.55 27.00 -6.37
CA GLY A 126 -6.79 28.40 -6.61
C GLY A 126 -5.48 29.05 -7.01
N LEU A 127 -5.40 29.54 -8.25
CA LEU A 127 -4.22 30.06 -8.98
C LEU A 127 -3.49 29.01 -9.83
N GLY A 128 -4.11 28.54 -10.90
CA GLY A 128 -3.48 28.25 -12.20
C GLY A 128 -2.30 27.26 -12.30
N VAL A 129 -1.78 26.73 -11.20
CA VAL A 129 -0.65 25.79 -11.18
C VAL A 129 -1.23 24.38 -11.14
N VAL A 130 -1.09 23.68 -12.25
CA VAL A 130 -1.31 22.23 -12.33
C VAL A 130 -0.07 21.59 -11.71
N ASP A 131 -0.03 21.50 -10.39
CA ASP A 131 0.98 20.68 -9.72
C ASP A 131 0.32 19.34 -9.37
N GLY A 132 0.80 18.27 -10.01
CA GLY A 132 0.47 16.89 -9.64
C GLY A 132 1.18 16.54 -8.33
N GLY A 133 0.76 17.14 -7.22
CA GLY A 133 1.37 16.93 -5.91
C GLY A 133 1.13 15.52 -5.40
N SER A 134 2.17 14.94 -4.80
CA SER A 134 2.25 13.69 -4.03
C SER A 134 1.28 13.60 -2.82
N ASP A 135 0.25 14.45 -2.75
CA ASP A 135 -0.25 14.99 -1.47
C ASP A 135 -1.67 14.53 -1.13
N ASP A 136 -2.26 13.78 -2.05
CA ASP A 136 -3.65 13.41 -1.98
C ASP A 136 -3.79 11.98 -1.44
N GLN A 137 -4.47 11.89 -0.28
CA GLN A 137 -5.29 10.74 0.10
C GLN A 137 -6.22 10.40 -1.09
N ALA A 138 -6.79 9.19 -1.18
CA ALA A 138 -7.63 8.77 -2.32
C ALA A 138 -8.74 9.77 -2.77
N THR A 139 -9.14 10.72 -1.91
CA THR A 139 -10.11 11.78 -2.25
C THR A 139 -9.52 13.21 -2.40
N GLY A 140 -8.24 13.42 -2.15
CA GLY A 140 -7.56 14.73 -2.21
C GLY A 140 -7.99 15.74 -1.13
N ASP A 141 -8.63 15.24 -0.07
CA ASP A 141 -8.98 16.01 1.13
C ASP A 141 -7.88 15.83 2.20
N PRO A 142 -7.51 16.89 2.93
CA PRO A 142 -6.48 16.79 3.96
C PRO A 142 -6.96 15.94 5.14
N LEU A 143 -6.07 15.07 5.63
CA LEU A 143 -6.24 14.32 6.87
C LEU A 143 -5.48 15.01 8.01
N TYR A 144 -6.14 15.23 9.14
CA TYR A 144 -5.53 15.84 10.33
C TYR A 144 -5.48 14.84 11.49
N ASP A 145 -4.33 14.74 12.15
CA ASP A 145 -4.18 13.97 13.39
C ASP A 145 -4.90 14.64 14.58
N GLN A 146 -4.96 13.96 15.73
CA GLN A 146 -5.58 14.53 16.94
C GLN A 146 -4.83 15.74 17.51
N GLN A 147 -3.62 16.05 17.03
CA GLN A 147 -2.87 17.26 17.34
C GLN A 147 -3.05 18.36 16.28
N LYS A 148 -3.97 18.15 15.33
CA LYS A 148 -4.33 19.08 14.24
C LYS A 148 -3.23 19.24 13.18
N ASN A 149 -2.22 18.38 13.18
CA ASN A 149 -1.19 18.37 12.14
C ASN A 149 -1.71 17.65 10.90
N VAL A 150 -1.32 18.15 9.73
CA VAL A 150 -1.64 17.50 8.46
C VAL A 150 -0.79 16.24 8.27
N VAL A 151 -1.40 15.20 7.70
CA VAL A 151 -0.72 13.97 7.26
C VAL A 151 -0.18 14.16 5.85
N TYR A 152 1.05 13.71 5.63
CA TYR A 152 1.75 13.80 4.35
C TYR A 152 1.87 12.43 3.69
N TYR A 153 2.10 12.40 2.38
CA TYR A 153 2.18 11.15 1.63
C TYR A 153 3.37 11.15 0.70
N SER A 154 3.87 9.95 0.41
CA SER A 154 4.99 9.72 -0.49
C SER A 154 4.85 8.40 -1.19
N MET A 155 5.47 8.32 -2.36
CA MET A 155 5.35 7.18 -3.24
C MET A 155 6.73 6.75 -3.71
N TRP A 156 6.97 5.45 -3.82
CA TRP A 156 8.25 4.92 -4.28
C TRP A 156 8.07 3.75 -5.20
N ILE A 157 9.02 3.60 -6.10
CA ILE A 157 9.08 2.48 -7.03
C ILE A 157 10.43 1.79 -6.94
N ASN A 158 10.39 0.47 -7.10
CA ASN A 158 11.61 -0.31 -7.20
C ASN A 158 12.28 -0.14 -8.59
N GLN A 159 13.46 -0.74 -8.74
CA GLN A 159 14.27 -0.56 -9.94
C GLN A 159 13.61 -1.15 -11.20
N THR A 160 12.90 -2.26 -11.05
CA THR A 160 12.18 -2.93 -12.14
C THR A 160 11.18 -1.98 -12.78
N GLU A 161 10.36 -1.34 -11.96
CA GLU A 161 9.38 -0.39 -12.43
C GLU A 161 9.99 0.94 -12.91
N TYR A 162 11.02 1.44 -12.23
CA TYR A 162 11.76 2.61 -12.69
C TYR A 162 12.27 2.42 -14.12
N ASN A 163 12.92 1.29 -14.39
CA ASN A 163 13.45 0.95 -15.71
C ASN A 163 12.33 0.86 -16.74
N PHE A 164 11.18 0.29 -16.34
CA PHE A 164 10.02 0.22 -17.20
C PHE A 164 9.49 1.61 -17.59
N ILE A 165 9.30 2.48 -16.62
CA ILE A 165 8.83 3.85 -16.87
C ILE A 165 9.80 4.60 -17.78
N ALA A 166 11.11 4.49 -17.52
CA ALA A 166 12.14 5.13 -18.33
C ALA A 166 12.19 4.58 -19.76
N ASN A 167 12.10 3.27 -19.95
CA ASN A 167 12.18 2.64 -21.27
C ASN A 167 10.91 2.85 -22.12
N CYS A 168 9.77 3.07 -21.46
CA CYS A 168 8.47 3.24 -22.10
C CYS A 168 7.98 4.69 -22.18
N ASP A 169 8.75 5.63 -21.63
CA ASP A 169 8.35 7.02 -21.44
C ASP A 169 6.99 7.14 -20.71
N PHE A 170 6.71 6.29 -19.73
CA PHE A 170 5.43 6.31 -19.01
C PHE A 170 5.30 7.48 -18.01
N ASN A 171 6.34 8.31 -17.90
CA ASN A 171 6.26 9.65 -17.33
C ASN A 171 5.73 10.71 -18.32
N ASN A 172 5.42 10.31 -19.56
CA ASN A 172 4.80 11.12 -20.61
C ASN A 172 3.31 10.79 -20.75
N THR A 173 2.48 11.84 -20.68
CA THR A 173 1.02 11.73 -20.75
C THR A 173 0.53 11.08 -22.05
N THR A 174 1.15 11.35 -23.18
CA THR A 174 0.78 10.74 -24.47
C THR A 174 1.11 9.25 -24.49
N CYS A 175 2.20 8.83 -23.87
CA CYS A 175 2.63 7.44 -23.91
C CYS A 175 1.78 6.56 -22.99
N ILE A 176 1.56 7.02 -21.77
CA ILE A 176 0.68 6.30 -20.85
C ILE A 176 -0.75 6.21 -21.39
N THR A 177 -1.27 7.27 -22.03
CA THR A 177 -2.61 7.25 -22.61
C THR A 177 -2.74 6.40 -23.86
N SER A 178 -1.63 6.12 -24.55
CA SER A 178 -1.60 5.24 -25.72
C SER A 178 -1.46 3.76 -25.34
N ALA A 179 -1.08 3.45 -24.10
CA ALA A 179 -0.87 2.08 -23.63
C ALA A 179 -2.20 1.32 -23.50
N PRO A 180 -2.34 0.10 -24.04
CA PRO A 180 -3.55 -0.71 -23.90
C PRO A 180 -3.88 -1.05 -22.44
N ALA A 181 -5.15 -1.36 -22.15
CA ALA A 181 -5.58 -1.65 -20.76
C ALA A 181 -5.00 -2.95 -20.20
N THR A 182 -4.51 -3.79 -21.10
CA THR A 182 -3.84 -5.04 -20.80
C THR A 182 -2.32 -4.88 -20.71
N THR A 183 -1.79 -3.65 -20.75
CA THR A 183 -0.37 -3.39 -20.50
C THR A 183 -0.06 -3.86 -19.09
N ALA A 184 0.76 -4.90 -18.96
CA ALA A 184 1.25 -5.37 -17.68
C ALA A 184 2.64 -4.77 -17.43
N LEU A 185 2.92 -4.35 -16.21
CA LEU A 185 4.29 -4.01 -15.83
C LEU A 185 5.15 -5.28 -15.82
N PRO A 186 6.48 -5.19 -15.96
CA PRO A 186 7.36 -6.34 -15.80
C PRO A 186 7.18 -6.99 -14.44
N ALA A 187 7.21 -8.31 -14.35
CA ALA A 187 7.05 -9.03 -13.09
C ALA A 187 8.12 -8.59 -12.07
N GLY A 188 7.69 -8.40 -10.81
CA GLY A 188 8.53 -7.82 -9.77
C GLY A 188 8.61 -6.29 -9.84
N SER A 189 7.74 -5.61 -10.58
CA SER A 189 7.46 -4.18 -10.37
C SER A 189 6.73 -4.00 -9.05
N THR A 190 7.17 -3.02 -8.25
CA THR A 190 6.58 -2.74 -6.94
C THR A 190 6.46 -1.25 -6.73
N GLU A 191 5.25 -0.83 -6.35
CA GLU A 191 4.89 0.51 -5.95
C GLU A 191 4.55 0.55 -4.46
N LEU A 192 5.04 1.59 -3.78
CA LEU A 192 4.76 1.85 -2.39
C LEU A 192 4.08 3.21 -2.27
N LYS A 193 3.07 3.31 -1.41
CA LYS A 193 2.52 4.61 -0.99
C LYS A 193 2.43 4.63 0.54
N ALA A 194 3.04 5.62 1.17
CA ALA A 194 2.99 5.76 2.62
C ALA A 194 2.28 7.05 3.04
N SER A 195 1.70 7.02 4.23
CA SER A 195 1.16 8.18 4.94
C SER A 195 1.96 8.43 6.22
N TRP A 196 2.21 9.70 6.50
CA TRP A 196 3.17 10.16 7.49
C TRP A 196 2.56 11.20 8.41
N ARG A 197 2.53 10.91 9.70
CA ARG A 197 2.18 11.88 10.74
C ARG A 197 3.41 12.69 11.12
N THR A 198 3.25 13.99 11.31
CA THR A 198 4.36 14.91 11.59
C THR A 198 4.50 15.24 13.06
N PHE A 199 5.74 15.44 13.51
CA PHE A 199 6.07 15.74 14.90
C PHE A 199 7.03 16.91 14.98
N ALA A 200 6.64 17.96 15.71
CA ALA A 200 7.51 19.08 16.07
C ALA A 200 8.39 18.76 17.30
N SER A 201 8.02 17.73 18.06
CA SER A 201 8.73 17.22 19.23
C SER A 201 9.03 15.73 19.06
N ASN A 202 9.49 15.05 20.12
CA ASN A 202 9.82 13.64 20.06
C ASN A 202 8.60 12.79 19.66
N PRO A 203 8.69 11.97 18.59
CA PRO A 203 7.61 11.08 18.18
C PRO A 203 7.41 9.95 19.20
N PRO A 204 6.23 9.30 19.19
CA PRO A 204 5.99 8.06 19.92
C PRO A 204 7.01 6.98 19.58
N LYS A 205 7.42 6.18 20.57
CA LYS A 205 8.45 5.13 20.41
C LYS A 205 7.95 3.90 19.66
N ASP A 206 6.63 3.75 19.51
CA ASP A 206 5.98 2.64 18.82
C ASP A 206 5.87 2.87 17.30
N MET A 207 6.24 4.05 16.80
CA MET A 207 6.14 4.40 15.39
C MET A 207 7.48 4.38 14.67
N TYR A 208 7.54 3.81 13.47
CA TYR A 208 8.72 3.92 12.61
C TYR A 208 8.87 5.36 12.13
N THR A 209 10.05 5.96 12.29
CA THR A 209 10.26 7.38 12.02
C THR A 209 11.37 7.64 11.03
N ILE A 210 11.20 8.69 10.24
CA ILE A 210 12.18 9.21 9.28
C ILE A 210 12.31 10.73 9.44
N GLN A 211 13.43 11.27 8.94
CA GLN A 211 13.60 12.71 8.76
C GLN A 211 13.26 13.08 7.33
N GLY A 212 12.34 14.02 7.14
CA GLY A 212 11.95 14.55 5.83
C GLY A 212 12.06 16.07 5.76
N VAL A 213 11.64 16.61 4.63
CA VAL A 213 11.34 18.04 4.47
C VAL A 213 9.90 18.23 4.02
N VAL A 214 9.27 19.29 4.51
CA VAL A 214 7.91 19.70 4.10
C VAL A 214 7.89 21.14 3.61
N GLY A 215 7.05 21.40 2.61
CA GLY A 215 6.80 22.73 2.04
C GLY A 215 7.90 23.26 1.12
N GLU A 216 7.63 24.40 0.46
CA GLU A 216 8.53 25.03 -0.54
C GLU A 216 9.87 25.52 0.06
N THR A 217 9.86 25.80 1.37
CA THR A 217 11.05 26.19 2.13
C THR A 217 11.76 24.98 2.75
N CYS A 218 11.31 23.76 2.45
CA CYS A 218 11.91 22.49 2.87
C CYS A 218 12.27 22.44 4.35
N GLN A 219 11.27 22.74 5.19
CA GLN A 219 11.46 22.70 6.64
C GLN A 219 11.71 21.25 7.08
N PRO A 220 12.82 20.98 7.80
CA PRO A 220 13.08 19.66 8.37
C PRO A 220 11.97 19.27 9.35
N ILE A 221 11.50 18.03 9.27
CA ILE A 221 10.50 17.52 10.20
C ILE A 221 10.69 16.02 10.46
N THR A 222 10.40 15.62 11.68
CA THR A 222 10.32 14.20 12.05
C THR A 222 8.94 13.67 11.71
N MET A 223 8.91 12.51 11.09
CA MET A 223 7.69 11.93 10.56
C MET A 223 7.59 10.48 10.99
N GLY A 224 6.39 10.05 11.36
CA GLY A 224 6.10 8.68 11.75
C GLY A 224 5.15 8.01 10.78
N LEU A 225 5.47 6.78 10.38
CA LEU A 225 4.69 5.99 9.44
C LEU A 225 3.36 5.59 10.08
N VAL A 226 2.24 5.95 9.45
CA VAL A 226 0.89 5.60 9.93
C VAL A 226 0.13 4.68 8.96
N GLY A 227 0.45 4.69 7.67
CA GLY A 227 -0.15 3.79 6.69
C GLY A 227 0.81 3.49 5.55
N PHE A 228 0.68 2.31 4.96
CA PHE A 228 1.62 1.81 3.96
C PHE A 228 0.91 0.87 2.98
N HIS A 229 0.80 1.29 1.73
CA HIS A 229 0.43 0.43 0.61
C HIS A 229 1.68 -0.21 0.03
N LEU A 230 1.58 -1.51 -0.22
CA LEU A 230 2.55 -2.30 -0.96
C LEU A 230 1.80 -2.96 -2.10
N VAL A 231 2.17 -2.59 -3.31
CA VAL A 231 1.50 -3.05 -4.52
C VAL A 231 2.56 -3.65 -5.41
N THR A 232 2.50 -4.96 -5.66
CA THR A 232 3.53 -5.64 -6.48
C THR A 232 2.90 -6.62 -7.45
N ASN A 233 3.44 -6.72 -8.66
CA ASN A 233 3.03 -7.74 -9.62
C ASN A 233 3.96 -8.95 -9.58
N THR A 234 3.45 -10.05 -10.11
CA THR A 234 4.16 -11.31 -10.29
C THR A 234 3.89 -11.84 -11.70
N PRO A 235 4.59 -12.90 -12.16
CA PRO A 235 4.27 -13.54 -13.43
C PRO A 235 2.79 -13.94 -13.57
N ASP A 236 2.20 -14.48 -12.50
CA ASP A 236 0.82 -14.95 -12.50
C ASP A 236 -0.19 -13.87 -12.08
N HIS A 237 0.25 -12.78 -11.44
CA HIS A 237 -0.57 -11.63 -11.05
C HIS A 237 -0.09 -10.31 -11.67
N PRO A 238 -0.26 -10.13 -13.00
CA PRO A 238 0.15 -8.92 -13.73
C PRO A 238 -0.67 -7.67 -13.38
N GLU A 239 -1.83 -7.85 -12.75
CA GLU A 239 -2.72 -6.79 -12.25
C GLU A 239 -2.31 -6.18 -10.91
N PHE A 240 -1.19 -6.66 -10.37
CA PHE A 240 -0.69 -6.40 -9.04
C PHE A 240 -1.54 -7.04 -7.92
N ILE A 241 -0.86 -7.38 -6.84
CA ILE A 241 -1.43 -7.75 -5.55
C ILE A 241 -1.32 -6.50 -4.66
N TRP A 242 -2.46 -6.08 -4.09
CA TRP A 242 -2.66 -4.79 -3.45
C TRP A 242 -2.82 -4.93 -1.94
N ALA A 243 -1.71 -4.86 -1.21
CA ALA A 243 -1.69 -4.96 0.24
C ALA A 243 -1.66 -3.58 0.91
N THR A 244 -2.29 -3.48 2.07
CA THR A 244 -2.29 -2.27 2.90
C THR A 244 -2.02 -2.60 4.35
N PHE A 245 -1.19 -1.76 4.98
CA PHE A 245 -0.76 -1.88 6.36
C PHE A 245 -1.01 -0.58 7.11
N GLU A 246 -1.30 -0.69 8.40
CA GLU A 246 -1.59 0.43 9.27
C GLU A 246 -0.84 0.30 10.59
N HIS A 247 -0.51 1.45 11.20
CA HIS A 247 -0.09 1.49 12.58
C HIS A 247 -1.28 1.15 13.50
N ASN A 248 -1.05 0.30 14.50
CA ASN A 248 -2.09 -0.26 15.38
C ASN A 248 -2.84 0.83 16.15
N SER A 249 -2.20 1.97 16.44
CA SER A 249 -2.77 3.10 17.18
C SER A 249 -3.38 4.19 16.28
N ASN A 250 -3.70 3.90 15.01
CA ASN A 250 -4.33 4.89 14.13
C ASN A 250 -5.75 5.26 14.57
N ALA A 251 -6.65 4.29 14.55
CA ALA A 251 -8.07 4.46 14.83
C ALA A 251 -8.71 3.13 15.27
N PRO A 252 -9.80 3.18 16.07
CA PRO A 252 -10.59 2.02 16.41
C PRO A 252 -11.45 1.57 15.22
N ASP A 253 -11.96 0.34 15.29
CA ASP A 253 -12.99 -0.13 14.36
C ASP A 253 -14.33 0.56 14.63
N CYS A 254 -15.11 0.83 13.58
CA CYS A 254 -16.39 1.55 13.72
C CYS A 254 -17.45 0.73 14.46
N THR A 255 -17.49 -0.59 14.28
CA THR A 255 -18.54 -1.47 14.84
C THR A 255 -18.14 -2.11 16.17
N ASN A 256 -16.87 -2.48 16.32
CA ASN A 256 -16.33 -3.12 17.52
C ASN A 256 -15.05 -2.39 17.98
N PRO A 257 -15.18 -1.16 18.51
CA PRO A 257 -14.03 -0.34 18.83
C PRO A 257 -13.14 -0.99 19.88
N GLN A 258 -11.84 -1.07 19.59
CA GLN A 258 -10.83 -1.55 20.52
C GLN A 258 -10.67 -0.57 21.69
N PRO A 259 -10.15 -1.03 22.85
CA PRO A 259 -9.73 -0.15 23.92
C PRO A 259 -8.75 0.93 23.42
N THR A 260 -8.86 2.13 23.97
CA THR A 260 -7.95 3.23 23.61
C THR A 260 -6.51 2.85 23.99
N PRO A 261 -5.53 2.93 23.05
CA PRO A 261 -4.13 2.71 23.36
C PRO A 261 -3.63 3.65 24.46
N ALA A 262 -2.58 3.26 25.18
CA ALA A 262 -2.02 4.08 26.26
C ALA A 262 -1.59 5.49 25.80
N GLY A 263 -1.11 5.62 24.56
CA GLY A 263 -0.77 6.90 23.91
C GLY A 263 -1.94 7.63 23.26
N GLY A 264 -3.17 7.11 23.36
CA GLY A 264 -4.33 7.57 22.61
C GLY A 264 -4.34 7.10 21.15
N TRP A 265 -5.47 7.31 20.48
CA TRP A 265 -5.56 7.13 19.03
C TRP A 265 -4.94 8.31 18.28
N SER A 266 -4.29 8.03 17.15
CA SER A 266 -3.68 9.08 16.32
C SER A 266 -4.74 9.93 15.60
N PHE A 267 -5.88 9.32 15.25
CA PHE A 267 -6.92 9.94 14.42
C PHE A 267 -8.34 9.82 14.99
N ASN A 268 -8.49 9.47 16.27
CA ASN A 268 -9.80 9.33 16.90
C ASN A 268 -9.81 9.93 18.31
N ASN A 269 -10.87 10.64 18.65
CA ASN A 269 -11.19 11.02 20.02
C ASN A 269 -12.24 10.05 20.57
N PRO A 270 -11.95 9.27 21.63
CA PRO A 270 -12.91 8.35 22.24
C PRO A 270 -14.20 9.01 22.78
N GLN A 271 -14.20 10.33 22.95
CA GLN A 271 -15.39 11.11 23.33
C GLN A 271 -16.30 11.42 22.12
N CYS A 272 -15.86 11.10 20.90
CA CYS A 272 -16.65 11.21 19.70
C CYS A 272 -17.58 10.02 19.52
N SER A 273 -18.75 10.32 18.98
CA SER A 273 -19.83 9.42 18.59
C SER A 273 -20.27 9.80 17.18
N ALA A 274 -21.03 8.90 16.54
CA ALA A 274 -21.62 9.19 15.22
C ALA A 274 -22.50 10.46 15.20
N ALA A 275 -23.03 10.90 16.34
CA ALA A 275 -23.93 12.05 16.42
C ALA A 275 -23.23 13.39 16.64
N ASN A 276 -22.16 13.46 17.44
CA ASN A 276 -21.51 14.72 17.82
C ASN A 276 -20.28 15.06 16.96
N CYS A 277 -19.53 14.04 16.54
CA CYS A 277 -18.40 14.19 15.63
C CYS A 277 -18.32 12.92 14.77
N PRO A 278 -19.17 12.81 13.73
CA PRO A 278 -19.20 11.64 12.87
C PRO A 278 -17.80 11.32 12.32
N PRO A 279 -17.41 10.04 12.30
CA PRO A 279 -16.11 9.65 11.77
C PRO A 279 -16.06 9.76 10.24
N ASN A 280 -14.85 9.74 9.71
CA ASN A 280 -14.52 9.69 8.28
C ASN A 280 -15.11 10.86 7.47
N GLN A 281 -15.22 12.04 8.09
CA GLN A 281 -15.75 13.25 7.46
C GLN A 281 -14.65 14.15 6.92
N LYS A 282 -14.84 14.62 5.68
CA LYS A 282 -13.97 15.59 5.02
C LYS A 282 -14.06 16.96 5.70
N ASN A 283 -13.01 17.77 5.55
CA ASN A 283 -12.95 19.16 6.04
C ASN A 283 -13.16 19.32 7.56
N VAL A 284 -12.84 18.29 8.35
CA VAL A 284 -12.87 18.32 9.82
C VAL A 284 -11.44 18.30 10.38
N ASN A 285 -11.13 19.22 11.30
CA ASN A 285 -9.83 19.34 11.95
C ASN A 285 -9.98 19.46 13.49
N PRO A 286 -9.51 18.48 14.30
CA PRO A 286 -8.85 17.24 13.89
C PRO A 286 -9.83 16.28 13.24
N THR A 287 -9.38 15.49 12.26
CA THR A 287 -10.24 14.49 11.61
C THR A 287 -10.55 13.38 12.62
N GLN A 288 -11.81 12.92 12.63
CA GLN A 288 -12.22 11.77 13.43
C GLN A 288 -12.30 10.56 12.50
N VAL A 289 -11.58 9.50 12.82
CA VAL A 289 -11.45 8.32 11.96
C VAL A 289 -11.89 7.09 12.74
N CYS A 290 -12.57 6.18 12.05
CA CYS A 290 -12.72 4.80 12.47
C CYS A 290 -12.55 3.90 11.25
N ARG A 291 -12.12 2.66 11.47
CA ARG A 291 -11.94 1.66 10.41
C ARG A 291 -13.27 0.96 10.13
N VAL A 292 -13.79 1.09 8.90
CA VAL A 292 -15.10 0.53 8.53
C VAL A 292 -15.04 -0.98 8.30
N ALA A 293 -14.03 -1.44 7.58
CA ALA A 293 -13.80 -2.86 7.27
C ALA A 293 -12.42 -3.30 7.81
N PRO A 294 -12.32 -3.79 9.05
CA PRO A 294 -11.04 -3.96 9.73
C PRO A 294 -10.07 -4.96 9.10
N GLN A 295 -10.64 -5.88 8.32
CA GLN A 295 -9.90 -6.86 7.52
C GLN A 295 -10.17 -6.70 6.01
N GLY A 296 -10.65 -5.53 5.59
CA GLY A 296 -10.99 -5.23 4.20
C GLY A 296 -12.11 -6.10 3.62
N GLY A 297 -12.88 -6.80 4.46
CA GLY A 297 -14.07 -7.56 4.06
C GLY A 297 -13.76 -8.82 3.24
N GLY A 298 -14.67 -9.17 2.33
CA GLY A 298 -14.56 -10.37 1.50
C GLY A 298 -15.11 -11.63 2.18
N SER A 299 -14.53 -12.78 1.84
CA SER A 299 -14.95 -14.07 2.41
C SER A 299 -14.54 -14.20 3.89
N THR A 300 -15.22 -15.05 4.65
CA THR A 300 -14.79 -15.40 6.02
C THR A 300 -13.39 -16.03 6.03
N ASN A 301 -13.01 -16.75 4.97
CA ASN A 301 -11.67 -17.31 4.85
C ASN A 301 -10.62 -16.21 4.70
N ASN A 302 -10.91 -15.16 3.90
CA ASN A 302 -10.03 -14.01 3.72
C ASN A 302 -9.76 -13.30 5.06
N THR A 303 -10.83 -12.94 5.77
CA THR A 303 -10.71 -12.19 7.03
C THR A 303 -10.09 -13.04 8.13
N SER A 304 -10.47 -14.30 8.26
CA SER A 304 -9.91 -15.21 9.27
C SER A 304 -8.44 -15.53 9.02
N ALA A 305 -8.04 -15.74 7.75
CA ALA A 305 -6.64 -15.96 7.39
C ALA A 305 -5.77 -14.75 7.71
N MET A 306 -6.26 -13.53 7.45
CA MET A 306 -5.51 -12.32 7.77
C MET A 306 -5.37 -12.10 9.28
N ILE A 307 -6.44 -12.33 10.06
CA ILE A 307 -6.39 -12.28 11.53
C ILE A 307 -5.36 -13.28 12.07
N ALA A 308 -5.44 -14.54 11.62
CA ALA A 308 -4.51 -15.59 12.03
C ALA A 308 -3.07 -15.25 11.66
N LEU A 309 -2.84 -14.71 10.45
CA LEU A 309 -1.51 -14.35 10.00
C LEU A 309 -0.92 -13.16 10.75
N ASN A 310 -1.70 -12.10 10.98
CA ASN A 310 -1.26 -10.95 11.80
C ASN A 310 -0.84 -11.43 13.20
N ALA A 311 -1.63 -12.30 13.84
CA ALA A 311 -1.28 -12.90 15.13
C ALA A 311 -0.03 -13.79 15.06
N SER A 312 0.14 -14.55 13.98
CA SER A 312 1.31 -15.39 13.76
C SER A 312 2.59 -14.58 13.53
N VAL A 313 2.52 -13.48 12.79
CA VAL A 313 3.62 -12.51 12.61
C VAL A 313 4.06 -11.94 13.96
N GLN A 314 3.10 -11.49 14.78
CA GLN A 314 3.36 -10.94 16.12
C GLN A 314 4.08 -11.96 17.00
N SER A 315 3.52 -13.17 17.12
CA SER A 315 4.10 -14.21 17.97
C SER A 315 5.48 -14.68 17.48
N THR A 316 5.67 -14.79 16.16
CA THR A 316 6.96 -15.17 15.55
C THR A 316 8.03 -14.13 15.86
N LEU A 317 7.76 -12.85 15.60
CA LEU A 317 8.72 -11.78 15.83
C LEU A 317 9.02 -11.58 17.33
N GLN A 318 8.00 -11.67 18.20
CA GLN A 318 8.21 -11.65 19.66
C GLN A 318 9.08 -12.82 20.14
N GLY A 319 8.87 -14.02 19.59
CA GLY A 319 9.71 -15.19 19.89
C GLY A 319 11.17 -14.96 19.50
N LEU A 320 11.42 -14.40 18.33
CA LEU A 320 12.76 -14.04 17.86
C LEU A 320 13.41 -12.97 18.74
N LEU A 321 12.68 -11.91 19.10
CA LEU A 321 13.15 -10.86 20.00
C LEU A 321 13.48 -11.39 21.40
N LYS A 322 12.68 -12.32 21.94
CA LYS A 322 12.96 -12.96 23.23
C LYS A 322 14.23 -13.82 23.16
N ALA A 323 14.44 -14.52 22.05
CA ALA A 323 15.59 -15.40 21.88
C ALA A 323 16.90 -14.63 21.63
N GLN A 324 16.85 -13.56 20.83
CA GLN A 324 18.02 -12.77 20.41
C GLN A 324 17.66 -11.28 20.30
N PRO A 325 17.50 -10.57 21.43
CA PRO A 325 16.97 -9.20 21.46
C PRO A 325 17.81 -8.23 20.61
N ASP A 326 19.14 -8.26 20.75
CA ASP A 326 20.04 -7.35 20.04
C ASP A 326 20.01 -7.56 18.52
N LYS A 327 19.83 -8.81 18.08
CA LYS A 327 19.80 -9.16 16.65
C LYS A 327 18.54 -8.65 15.96
N TYR A 328 17.39 -8.71 16.64
CA TYR A 328 16.09 -8.40 16.07
C TYR A 328 15.51 -7.05 16.54
N ALA A 329 16.23 -6.29 17.37
CA ALA A 329 15.79 -5.01 17.92
C ALA A 329 15.32 -4.03 16.82
N ASN A 330 16.00 -4.01 15.68
CA ASN A 330 15.65 -3.19 14.51
C ASN A 330 14.34 -3.62 13.82
N MET A 331 13.83 -4.82 14.09
CA MET A 331 12.54 -5.31 13.58
C MET A 331 11.40 -5.13 14.58
N ALA A 332 11.69 -4.86 15.86
CA ALA A 332 10.68 -4.76 16.92
C ALA A 332 9.59 -3.72 16.64
N ILE A 333 9.91 -2.65 15.91
CA ILE A 333 8.96 -1.59 15.56
C ILE A 333 7.77 -2.11 14.75
N TRP A 334 7.97 -3.19 13.98
CA TRP A 334 6.93 -3.78 13.12
C TRP A 334 5.87 -4.56 13.90
N LEU A 335 6.07 -4.79 15.21
CA LEU A 335 5.01 -5.27 16.10
C LEU A 335 3.87 -4.25 16.26
N ASN A 336 4.10 -2.98 15.93
CA ASN A 336 3.09 -1.93 16.03
C ASN A 336 2.32 -1.70 14.73
N TYR A 337 2.48 -2.58 13.74
CA TYR A 337 1.81 -2.50 12.45
C TYR A 337 1.08 -3.81 12.14
N GLN A 338 0.02 -3.71 11.33
CA GLN A 338 -0.76 -4.85 10.88
C GLN A 338 -1.22 -4.67 9.44
N MET A 339 -1.42 -5.78 8.73
CA MET A 339 -2.11 -5.77 7.44
C MET A 339 -3.61 -5.60 7.68
N THR A 340 -4.24 -4.64 7.01
CA THR A 340 -5.69 -4.37 7.12
C THR A 340 -6.46 -4.75 5.86
N GLY A 341 -5.76 -5.10 4.78
CA GLY A 341 -6.36 -5.74 3.62
C GLY A 341 -5.35 -6.11 2.55
N ASN A 342 -5.78 -7.01 1.67
CA ASN A 342 -5.02 -7.48 0.51
C ASN A 342 -6.01 -7.88 -0.60
N LEU A 343 -5.82 -7.33 -1.80
CA LEU A 343 -6.76 -7.45 -2.93
C LEU A 343 -6.00 -7.87 -4.20
N TRP A 344 -6.58 -8.79 -4.96
CA TRP A 344 -6.04 -9.29 -6.22
C TRP A 344 -7.19 -9.66 -7.16
N THR A 345 -6.90 -10.17 -8.37
CA THR A 345 -7.94 -10.75 -9.21
C THR A 345 -7.83 -12.26 -9.32
N VAL A 346 -8.98 -12.91 -9.52
CA VAL A 346 -9.07 -14.34 -9.78
C VAL A 346 -8.25 -14.67 -11.03
N ASN A 347 -7.30 -15.60 -10.90
CA ASN A 347 -6.39 -16.06 -11.95
C ASN A 347 -5.56 -14.96 -12.62
N GLY A 348 -5.23 -13.87 -11.90
CA GLY A 348 -4.38 -12.81 -12.45
C GLY A 348 -5.01 -12.06 -13.63
N ALA A 349 -6.33 -11.96 -13.62
CA ALA A 349 -7.09 -11.32 -14.68
C ALA A 349 -6.76 -9.82 -14.75
N LEU A 350 -6.28 -9.41 -15.93
CA LEU A 350 -5.97 -8.02 -16.29
C LEU A 350 -6.79 -7.65 -17.56
N PRO A 351 -7.61 -6.59 -17.54
CA PRO A 351 -7.77 -5.62 -16.44
C PRO A 351 -8.63 -6.14 -15.27
N PRO A 352 -8.48 -5.56 -14.06
CA PRO A 352 -9.40 -5.81 -12.96
C PRO A 352 -10.80 -5.27 -13.27
N THR A 353 -11.82 -6.05 -12.92
CA THR A 353 -13.24 -5.68 -13.02
C THR A 353 -13.97 -6.20 -11.79
N SER A 354 -15.10 -5.60 -11.42
CA SER A 354 -15.88 -6.05 -10.24
C SER A 354 -16.28 -7.53 -10.27
N LYS A 355 -16.21 -8.20 -11.42
CA LYS A 355 -16.48 -9.63 -11.59
C LYS A 355 -15.31 -10.54 -11.23
N ASN A 356 -14.08 -10.03 -11.15
CA ASN A 356 -12.88 -10.81 -10.93
C ASN A 356 -12.10 -10.43 -9.68
N PHE A 357 -12.59 -9.52 -8.83
CA PHE A 357 -11.93 -9.17 -7.57
C PHE A 357 -11.95 -10.35 -6.58
N ALA A 358 -10.86 -10.53 -5.84
CA ALA A 358 -10.70 -11.53 -4.80
C ALA A 358 -9.93 -10.95 -3.59
N GLY A 359 -10.07 -11.60 -2.44
CA GLY A 359 -9.52 -11.12 -1.17
C GLY A 359 -10.38 -10.03 -0.53
N SER A 360 -9.77 -8.89 -0.25
CA SER A 360 -10.33 -7.81 0.56
C SER A 360 -11.14 -6.81 -0.29
N ILE A 361 -12.39 -7.14 -0.61
CA ILE A 361 -13.24 -6.36 -1.54
C ILE A 361 -13.84 -5.06 -0.95
N GLU A 362 -13.62 -4.79 0.34
CA GLU A 362 -13.98 -3.56 1.05
C GLU A 362 -12.72 -2.87 1.63
N ASN A 363 -11.56 -3.09 1.00
CA ASN A 363 -10.27 -2.64 1.51
C ASN A 363 -10.12 -1.11 1.47
N SER A 364 -9.89 -0.48 2.62
CA SER A 364 -9.63 0.95 2.70
C SER A 364 -8.77 1.25 3.92
N ASN A 365 -7.60 1.85 3.70
CA ASN A 365 -6.71 2.23 4.77
C ASN A 365 -7.26 3.45 5.52
N THR A 366 -7.17 3.44 6.85
CA THR A 366 -7.65 4.54 7.70
C THR A 366 -6.98 5.89 7.44
N THR A 367 -5.84 5.90 6.74
CA THR A 367 -5.09 7.12 6.43
C THR A 367 -4.86 7.37 4.95
N LEU A 368 -5.01 6.36 4.08
CA LEU A 368 -4.85 6.50 2.62
C LEU A 368 -6.20 6.55 1.88
N GLU A 369 -7.26 5.97 2.45
CA GLU A 369 -8.64 5.96 1.94
C GLU A 369 -9.66 6.52 2.96
N THR A 370 -9.23 7.32 3.95
CA THR A 370 -10.04 7.80 5.09
C THR A 370 -11.47 8.17 4.74
N PHE A 371 -11.67 8.99 3.69
CA PHE A 371 -12.97 9.52 3.29
C PHE A 371 -13.70 8.69 2.21
N ALA A 372 -13.17 7.52 1.86
CA ALA A 372 -13.69 6.60 0.85
C ALA A 372 -13.73 5.16 1.39
N GLN A 373 -14.13 4.99 2.64
CA GLN A 373 -14.28 3.67 3.26
C GLN A 373 -15.69 3.10 3.07
N GLY A 374 -15.83 1.77 3.19
CA GLY A 374 -17.12 1.08 3.27
C GLY A 374 -17.50 0.27 2.03
N PRO A 375 -18.73 -0.27 1.99
CA PRO A 375 -19.13 -1.25 0.99
C PRO A 375 -18.91 -0.76 -0.45
N GLY A 376 -18.22 -1.59 -1.24
CA GLY A 376 -17.91 -1.30 -2.64
C GLY A 376 -16.66 -0.44 -2.88
N ASN A 377 -16.02 0.08 -1.82
CA ASN A 377 -14.73 0.75 -1.91
C ASN A 377 -13.59 -0.24 -1.70
N ASN A 378 -12.69 -0.33 -2.66
CA ASN A 378 -11.44 -1.08 -2.57
C ASN A 378 -10.39 -0.45 -3.49
N CYS A 379 -9.16 -0.96 -3.47
CA CYS A 379 -8.06 -0.43 -4.29
C CYS A 379 -8.47 -0.33 -5.77
N PHE A 380 -9.07 -1.38 -6.33
CA PHE A 380 -9.53 -1.39 -7.72
C PHE A 380 -10.73 -0.45 -7.98
N HIS A 381 -11.49 -0.04 -6.98
CA HIS A 381 -12.52 0.98 -7.17
C HIS A 381 -11.94 2.31 -7.65
N CYS A 382 -10.75 2.68 -7.15
CA CYS A 382 -10.00 3.86 -7.56
C CYS A 382 -8.97 3.57 -8.66
N HIS A 383 -8.42 2.35 -8.70
CA HIS A 383 -7.38 1.89 -9.63
C HIS A 383 -7.91 0.91 -10.69
N THR A 384 -8.95 1.31 -11.43
CA THR A 384 -9.47 0.55 -12.59
C THR A 384 -9.78 1.41 -13.81
N GLN A 385 -9.89 0.74 -14.94
CA GLN A 385 -10.29 1.29 -16.24
C GLN A 385 -11.69 1.95 -16.25
N ALA A 386 -12.62 1.47 -15.41
CA ALA A 386 -14.05 1.83 -15.50
C ALA A 386 -14.36 3.30 -15.18
N GLN A 387 -13.51 4.01 -14.44
CA GLN A 387 -13.70 5.43 -14.15
C GLN A 387 -13.47 6.35 -15.38
N TYR A 388 -13.03 5.80 -16.52
CA TYR A 388 -12.60 6.58 -17.69
C TYR A 388 -13.38 6.34 -18.98
N VAL A 389 -14.32 5.39 -19.02
CA VAL A 389 -15.33 5.35 -20.09
C VAL A 389 -16.32 6.49 -19.81
N ASN A 390 -16.06 7.61 -20.47
CA ASN A 390 -16.79 8.88 -20.42
C ASN A 390 -18.33 8.70 -20.44
N THR A 391 -18.95 8.60 -19.25
CA THR A 391 -20.42 8.62 -19.10
C THR A 391 -20.96 10.05 -18.94
N GLY A 392 -20.12 11.09 -19.09
CA GLY A 392 -20.51 12.47 -18.81
C GLY A 392 -20.80 12.76 -17.32
N VAL A 393 -20.57 11.80 -16.43
CA VAL A 393 -20.74 11.94 -14.98
C VAL A 393 -19.38 12.13 -14.33
N LYS A 394 -19.19 13.28 -13.68
CA LYS A 394 -18.01 13.58 -12.85
C LYS A 394 -17.93 12.54 -11.72
N PRO A 395 -16.84 11.77 -11.56
CA PRO A 395 -16.76 10.77 -10.50
C PRO A 395 -16.86 11.44 -9.12
N PRO A 396 -17.48 10.79 -8.12
CA PRO A 396 -17.65 11.32 -6.77
C PRO A 396 -16.33 11.45 -5.98
N VAL A 397 -15.21 10.97 -6.53
CA VAL A 397 -13.86 10.99 -5.93
C VAL A 397 -12.93 11.89 -6.76
N PRO A 398 -12.28 12.92 -6.20
CA PRO A 398 -11.45 13.87 -6.95
C PRO A 398 -10.11 13.36 -7.52
N MET A 399 -9.81 12.06 -7.54
CA MET A 399 -8.66 11.51 -8.27
C MET A 399 -8.99 11.17 -9.74
N GLY A 400 -9.87 11.96 -10.37
CA GLY A 400 -10.06 11.92 -11.82
C GLY A 400 -8.78 12.36 -12.52
N PHE A 401 -7.87 11.43 -12.76
CA PHE A 401 -6.68 11.58 -13.57
C PHE A 401 -7.09 12.18 -14.92
N ARG A 402 -6.46 13.25 -15.38
CA ARG A 402 -6.80 13.84 -16.69
C ARG A 402 -6.51 12.90 -17.87
N THR A 403 -5.80 11.82 -17.61
CA THR A 403 -5.39 10.81 -18.58
C THR A 403 -6.44 9.71 -18.63
N GLY A 404 -7.22 9.65 -19.71
CA GLY A 404 -8.06 8.49 -20.05
C GLY A 404 -7.23 7.26 -20.44
N ALA A 405 -6.17 6.98 -19.68
CA ALA A 405 -5.19 5.95 -19.98
C ALA A 405 -5.80 4.56 -19.71
N PRO A 406 -5.77 3.65 -20.70
CA PRO A 406 -6.31 2.30 -20.52
C PRO A 406 -5.61 1.51 -19.39
N ALA A 407 -4.34 1.80 -19.09
CA ALA A 407 -3.48 1.08 -18.12
C ALA A 407 -3.55 1.60 -16.65
N ASN A 408 -4.69 2.15 -16.22
CA ASN A 408 -4.82 2.92 -14.98
C ASN A 408 -4.89 2.11 -13.67
N PHE A 409 -4.10 1.04 -13.55
CA PHE A 409 -3.97 0.34 -12.28
C PHE A 409 -2.84 0.91 -11.42
N SER A 410 -1.78 1.54 -11.96
CA SER A 410 -0.77 2.22 -11.12
C SER A 410 -1.34 3.46 -10.46
N HIS A 411 -0.85 3.78 -9.25
CA HIS A 411 -1.16 5.05 -8.62
C HIS A 411 -0.31 6.22 -9.14
N LEU A 412 0.67 5.96 -10.02
CA LEU A 412 1.67 6.93 -10.46
C LEU A 412 1.34 7.62 -11.79
N TRP A 413 0.46 7.06 -12.61
CA TRP A 413 0.23 7.55 -13.97
C TRP A 413 -0.32 8.97 -14.03
N GLY A 414 -1.03 9.40 -12.99
CA GLY A 414 -1.49 10.78 -12.85
C GLY A 414 -0.40 11.83 -12.75
N PHE A 415 0.81 11.43 -12.42
CA PHE A 415 1.95 12.33 -12.24
C PHE A 415 2.72 12.57 -13.53
N ALA A 416 2.34 11.92 -14.64
CA ALA A 416 2.94 12.14 -15.95
C ALA A 416 2.87 13.63 -16.34
N GLN A 417 4.04 14.24 -16.50
CA GLN A 417 4.20 15.66 -16.79
C GLN A 417 4.90 15.92 -18.12
N GLN A 418 5.58 14.91 -18.68
CA GLN A 418 6.20 15.03 -19.99
C GLN A 418 5.12 15.05 -21.07
N THR A 419 5.37 15.83 -22.13
CA THR A 419 4.45 16.01 -23.27
C THR A 419 5.21 15.83 -24.59
N GLY A 420 4.48 15.48 -25.66
CA GLY A 420 5.07 15.12 -26.95
C GLY A 420 4.79 13.65 -27.31
N GLY A 421 5.37 13.14 -28.39
CA GLY A 421 5.23 11.71 -28.75
C GLY A 421 6.20 10.80 -27.99
N CYS A 422 6.11 9.50 -28.22
CA CYS A 422 6.84 8.48 -27.47
C CYS A 422 8.21 8.12 -28.09
N GLY A 423 9.07 7.48 -27.28
CA GLY A 423 10.48 7.26 -27.59
C GLY A 423 11.27 8.55 -27.50
N ASN A 424 12.61 8.45 -27.63
CA ASN A 424 13.58 9.55 -27.74
C ASN A 424 13.36 10.49 -28.96
N GLY A 425 12.11 10.74 -29.38
CA GLY A 425 11.73 11.85 -30.24
C GLY A 425 10.51 11.65 -31.15
N LYS A 426 9.31 11.32 -30.63
CA LYS A 426 7.98 11.63 -31.22
C LYS A 426 7.27 10.57 -32.11
N GLY A 427 7.41 9.27 -31.79
CA GLY A 427 6.74 8.16 -32.50
C GLY A 427 5.64 7.45 -31.70
N PRO A 428 5.15 6.27 -32.17
CA PRO A 428 4.29 5.37 -31.38
C PRO A 428 5.04 4.82 -30.15
N LEU A 429 4.33 4.10 -29.27
CA LEU A 429 4.91 3.46 -28.08
C LEU A 429 6.20 2.68 -28.41
N PRO A 430 7.24 2.76 -27.57
CA PRO A 430 8.47 1.98 -27.78
C PRO A 430 8.17 0.48 -27.89
N ALA A 431 8.87 -0.20 -28.79
CA ALA A 431 8.67 -1.64 -29.03
C ALA A 431 8.95 -2.51 -27.79
N ALA A 432 9.74 -2.00 -26.84
CA ALA A 432 10.03 -2.65 -25.57
C ALA A 432 8.84 -2.63 -24.58
N CYS A 433 7.77 -1.89 -24.89
CA CYS A 433 6.61 -1.78 -24.02
C CYS A 433 5.64 -2.94 -24.27
N PRO A 434 5.38 -3.78 -23.25
CA PRO A 434 4.57 -4.98 -23.39
C PRO A 434 3.11 -4.60 -23.62
N ILE A 435 2.57 -5.06 -24.73
CA ILE A 435 1.12 -5.09 -24.97
C ILE A 435 0.69 -6.54 -24.81
N LYS A 436 -0.02 -6.88 -23.73
CA LYS A 436 -0.62 -8.21 -23.60
C LYS A 436 -1.80 -8.28 -24.57
N ASN A 437 -1.53 -8.64 -25.82
CA ASN A 437 -2.58 -9.02 -26.76
C ASN A 437 -3.25 -10.27 -26.21
N GLY A 438 -4.57 -10.25 -26.07
CA GLY A 438 -5.37 -11.11 -25.19
C GLY A 438 -5.40 -12.62 -25.49
N ASN A 439 -4.27 -13.25 -25.84
CA ASN A 439 -4.07 -14.71 -25.79
C ASN A 439 -2.59 -15.17 -25.88
N THR A 440 -1.57 -14.30 -25.82
CA THR A 440 -0.17 -14.76 -25.83
C THR A 440 0.74 -13.87 -24.96
N ALA A 441 1.29 -14.44 -23.90
CA ALA A 441 2.40 -13.87 -23.15
C ALA A 441 3.72 -14.18 -23.89
N GLN A 442 4.05 -13.37 -24.88
CA GLN A 442 5.37 -13.26 -25.52
C GLN A 442 5.58 -11.75 -25.72
N THR A 443 6.59 -11.06 -25.22
CA THR A 443 7.94 -11.40 -24.77
C THR A 443 8.44 -10.27 -23.85
N LEU A 444 8.76 -10.58 -22.59
CA LEU A 444 9.75 -9.88 -21.75
C LEU A 444 10.54 -10.86 -20.86
N THR A 445 10.29 -12.16 -21.01
CA THR A 445 10.94 -13.25 -20.28
C THR A 445 12.41 -13.45 -20.66
N ASP A 446 12.88 -12.83 -21.74
CA ASP A 446 14.23 -13.05 -22.27
C ASP A 446 15.29 -12.07 -21.72
N GLN A 447 14.93 -11.04 -20.94
CA GLN A 447 15.90 -10.09 -20.38
C GLN A 447 16.28 -10.34 -18.91
N VAL A 448 15.63 -11.25 -18.20
CA VAL A 448 16.01 -11.59 -16.81
C VAL A 448 17.04 -12.73 -16.74
N LYS A 449 17.24 -13.48 -17.83
CA LYS A 449 18.25 -14.56 -17.89
C LYS A 449 19.70 -14.08 -18.11
N ASP A 450 19.92 -12.81 -18.46
CA ASP A 450 21.27 -12.29 -18.74
C ASP A 450 21.91 -11.56 -17.53
N ALA A 451 21.13 -11.31 -16.47
CA ALA A 451 21.62 -10.74 -15.22
C ALA A 451 22.15 -11.80 -14.23
N SER A 452 21.72 -13.06 -14.34
CA SER A 452 22.14 -14.15 -13.44
C SER A 452 23.36 -14.93 -13.93
N THR A 453 23.80 -14.76 -15.18
CA THR A 453 24.94 -15.47 -15.77
C THR A 453 26.27 -14.72 -15.67
N LYS A 454 26.29 -13.44 -15.25
CA LYS A 454 27.52 -12.64 -15.08
C LYS A 454 28.08 -12.61 -13.65
N ALA A 455 27.47 -13.29 -12.69
CA ALA A 455 28.00 -13.47 -11.33
C ALA A 455 28.49 -14.91 -11.11
N GLY A 456 29.49 -15.34 -11.89
CA GLY A 456 30.28 -16.55 -11.62
C GLY A 456 31.58 -16.22 -10.89
N PRO A 457 32.10 -17.11 -10.03
CA PRO A 457 33.14 -16.79 -9.04
C PRO A 457 34.50 -16.59 -9.71
N LYS A 458 35.14 -15.44 -9.44
CA LYS A 458 36.57 -15.28 -9.75
C LYS A 458 37.40 -15.94 -8.65
N THR A 459 37.71 -17.22 -8.84
CA THR A 459 38.89 -17.84 -8.25
C THR A 459 40.13 -17.44 -9.04
N LYS A 460 41.08 -16.77 -8.39
CA LYS A 460 42.51 -17.12 -8.39
C LYS A 460 43.19 -16.42 -7.23
#